data_AF-A0A821WU44-F1
#
_entry.id   AF-A0A821WU44-F1
#
_cell.length_a   1.000
_cell.length_b   1.000
_cell.length_c   1.000
_cell.angle_alpha   90.00
_cell.angle_beta   90.00
_cell.angle_gamma   90.00
#
_symmetry.space_group_name_H-M   'P 1'
#
loop_
_entity.id
_entity.type
_entity.pdbx_description
1 polymer ?
#
loop_
_entity_poly.entity_id
_entity_poly.type
_entity_poly.pdbx_seq_one_letter_code
_entity_poly.pdbx_strand_id
1 'polypeptide(L)'
;MEQIEETRSTYKGELRRSPITGQLEVYYPNWKRLLFRLFVTIPMIGINIILVSFLILIIIRFQSWIDRQLKIGRLPNLMSLTELLPKILLALITTIFSDVYKRISRWLTNQENYREQRIHDDQMIAKLFACSCVNSYFSVFYIAFFTHKYIRLSHQLTTIFVMKQFWGNIKEAVIPYIVSNTHLSVLIQMNKKERIRYAERKDLNKELKRILDEWENSRLNKSEQRKENQDYTTKAVDDILTDNSLNRRSSLTFETLSLSQAEIECSQPKWPDLYEDYLEIVIQFGYIIFLSTLFPLAAFFSLLNNLIEIRTDAFKLCMIYQRPFSQRVKDIGNWQKIMEYMVIVAIIINCIFCSVRGVFRRLVPDLPFAVEIFVLVCIEHLLILFCKIIRSNVEQVPYWVRVEKSKMEYRRREALKKLECDTLHLKESRCHTHTE
;
A
#
# COMPACT_ATOMS: atom_id res chain seq x y z
N MET A 1 8.67 -20.58 -17.24
CA MET A 1 7.82 -21.29 -16.27
C MET A 1 7.60 -20.37 -15.11
N GLU A 2 6.35 -20.22 -14.70
CA GLU A 2 6.01 -19.59 -13.42
C GLU A 2 6.60 -20.49 -12.32
N GLN A 3 7.42 -19.93 -11.43
CA GLN A 3 7.81 -20.68 -10.22
C GLN A 3 6.51 -21.11 -9.54
N ILE A 4 6.43 -22.36 -9.08
CA ILE A 4 5.30 -22.80 -8.26
C ILE A 4 5.35 -21.95 -6.99
N GLU A 5 4.51 -20.93 -6.93
CA GLU A 5 4.42 -20.06 -5.77
C GLU A 5 3.96 -20.88 -4.57
N GLU A 6 4.56 -20.59 -3.42
CA GLU A 6 4.22 -21.27 -2.18
C GLU A 6 2.75 -21.00 -1.81
N THR A 7 2.09 -22.02 -1.28
CA THR A 7 0.73 -21.88 -0.78
C THR A 7 0.72 -20.95 0.42
N ARG A 8 -0.23 -20.02 0.45
CA ARG A 8 -0.43 -19.11 1.57
C ARG A 8 -0.66 -19.88 2.87
N SER A 9 -0.01 -19.47 3.95
CA SER A 9 -0.08 -20.14 5.26
C SER A 9 -1.50 -20.27 5.83
N THR A 10 -2.40 -19.36 5.48
CA THR A 10 -3.80 -19.31 5.92
C THR A 10 -4.79 -19.98 4.95
N TYR A 11 -4.29 -20.62 3.89
CA TYR A 11 -5.10 -21.39 2.95
C TYR A 11 -5.60 -22.69 3.60
N LYS A 12 -6.89 -22.97 3.46
CA LYS A 12 -7.56 -24.13 4.08
C LYS A 12 -8.11 -25.08 3.02
N GLY A 13 -8.17 -26.38 3.31
CA GLY A 13 -8.73 -27.35 2.37
C GLY A 13 -8.50 -28.79 2.81
N GLU A 14 -8.90 -29.71 1.94
CA GLU A 14 -8.71 -31.15 2.13
C GLU A 14 -7.34 -31.56 1.57
N LEU A 15 -6.63 -32.44 2.29
CA LEU A 15 -5.36 -32.98 1.80
C LEU A 15 -5.63 -33.96 0.66
N ARG A 16 -5.01 -33.70 -0.50
CA ARG A 16 -5.12 -34.53 -1.69
C ARG A 16 -3.73 -34.69 -2.32
N ARG A 17 -3.47 -35.84 -2.95
CA ARG A 17 -2.27 -36.02 -3.76
C ARG A 17 -2.37 -35.21 -5.05
N SER A 18 -1.41 -34.31 -5.29
CA SER A 18 -1.38 -33.47 -6.48
C SER A 18 -1.27 -34.31 -7.74
N PRO A 19 -2.10 -34.06 -8.77
CA PRO A 19 -1.99 -34.76 -10.04
C PRO A 19 -0.74 -34.36 -10.84
N ILE A 20 -0.09 -33.24 -10.47
CA ILE A 20 1.08 -32.70 -11.19
C ILE A 20 2.37 -33.11 -10.48
N THR A 21 2.48 -32.81 -9.17
CA THR A 21 3.73 -33.05 -8.42
C THR A 21 3.75 -34.42 -7.75
N GLY A 22 2.61 -35.10 -7.63
CA GLY A 22 2.49 -36.35 -6.87
C GLY A 22 2.67 -36.19 -5.35
N GLN A 23 2.91 -34.98 -4.86
CA GLN A 23 3.03 -34.66 -3.43
C GLN A 23 1.67 -34.42 -2.80
N LEU A 24 1.57 -34.57 -1.47
CA LEU A 24 0.35 -34.20 -0.73
C LEU A 24 0.24 -32.67 -0.70
N GLU A 25 -0.87 -32.14 -1.23
CA GLU A 25 -1.19 -30.72 -1.22
C GLU A 25 -2.58 -30.47 -0.64
N VAL A 26 -2.77 -29.28 -0.06
CA VAL A 26 -4.10 -28.84 0.39
C VAL A 26 -4.90 -28.40 -0.83
N TYR A 27 -6.14 -28.88 -0.97
CA TYR A 27 -7.02 -28.59 -2.09
C TYR A 27 -8.37 -28.03 -1.62
N TYR A 28 -8.82 -26.95 -2.26
CA TYR A 28 -10.13 -26.34 -2.05
C TYR A 28 -10.92 -26.32 -3.38
N PRO A 29 -12.15 -26.87 -3.43
CA PRO A 29 -12.93 -26.91 -4.66
C PRO A 29 -13.29 -25.52 -5.21
N ASN A 30 -13.03 -25.30 -6.50
CA ASN A 30 -13.31 -24.02 -7.17
C ASN A 30 -14.80 -23.65 -7.19
N TRP A 31 -15.70 -24.63 -7.28
CA TRP A 31 -17.15 -24.38 -7.29
C TRP A 31 -17.66 -23.81 -5.96
N LYS A 32 -17.10 -24.25 -4.82
CA LYS A 32 -17.44 -23.70 -3.49
C LYS A 32 -17.04 -22.22 -3.42
N ARG A 33 -15.85 -21.89 -3.94
CA ARG A 33 -15.38 -20.49 -4.05
C ARG A 33 -16.28 -19.66 -4.95
N LEU A 34 -16.69 -20.20 -6.11
CA LEU A 34 -17.55 -19.50 -7.05
C LEU A 34 -18.92 -19.18 -6.44
N LEU A 35 -19.54 -20.14 -5.75
CA LEU A 35 -20.81 -19.92 -5.05
C LEU A 35 -20.68 -18.82 -4.00
N PHE A 36 -19.65 -18.88 -3.15
CA PHE A 36 -19.41 -17.84 -2.14
C PHE A 36 -19.23 -16.46 -2.80
N ARG A 37 -18.47 -16.39 -3.90
CA ARG A 37 -18.26 -15.13 -4.62
C ARG A 37 -19.56 -14.58 -5.23
N LEU A 38 -20.39 -15.43 -5.81
CA LEU A 38 -21.64 -15.02 -6.47
C LEU A 38 -22.71 -14.60 -5.47
N PHE A 39 -22.89 -15.35 -4.38
CA PHE A 39 -23.99 -15.14 -3.45
C PHE A 39 -23.65 -14.25 -2.25
N VAL A 40 -22.37 -14.11 -1.90
CA VAL A 40 -21.94 -13.30 -0.74
C VAL A 40 -21.13 -12.10 -1.20
N THR A 41 -20.01 -12.33 -1.88
CA THR A 41 -19.07 -11.25 -2.21
C THR A 41 -19.68 -10.19 -3.12
N ILE A 42 -20.18 -10.58 -4.30
CA ILE A 42 -20.70 -9.62 -5.30
C ILE A 42 -21.88 -8.81 -4.73
N PRO A 43 -22.88 -9.43 -4.08
CA PRO A 43 -23.97 -8.68 -3.44
C PRO A 43 -23.48 -7.71 -2.37
N MET A 44 -22.53 -8.11 -1.52
CA MET A 44 -21.97 -7.22 -0.47
C MET A 44 -21.25 -6.01 -1.07
N ILE A 45 -20.51 -6.19 -2.16
CA ILE A 45 -19.89 -5.08 -2.90
C ILE A 45 -20.98 -4.17 -3.47
N GLY A 46 -22.00 -4.73 -4.12
CA GLY A 46 -23.12 -3.96 -4.68
C GLY A 46 -23.87 -3.16 -3.63
N ILE A 47 -24.18 -3.76 -2.47
CA ILE A 47 -24.82 -3.09 -1.33
C ILE A 47 -23.96 -1.93 -0.83
N ASN A 48 -22.64 -2.14 -0.68
CA ASN A 48 -21.73 -1.08 -0.25
C ASN A 48 -21.70 0.09 -1.25
N ILE A 49 -21.60 -0.20 -2.55
CA ILE A 49 -21.62 0.81 -3.61
C ILE A 49 -22.92 1.63 -3.54
N ILE A 50 -24.08 0.97 -3.46
CA ILE A 50 -25.38 1.63 -3.35
C ILE A 50 -25.46 2.50 -2.09
N LEU A 51 -25.02 1.97 -0.95
CA LEU A 51 -25.03 2.67 0.33
C LEU A 51 -24.17 3.94 0.29
N VAL A 52 -22.93 3.84 -0.19
CA VAL A 52 -22.01 4.98 -0.29
C VAL A 52 -22.54 6.02 -1.28
N SER A 53 -23.02 5.59 -2.45
CA SER A 53 -23.66 6.48 -3.42
C SER A 53 -24.86 7.22 -2.82
N PHE A 54 -25.73 6.52 -2.10
CA PHE A 54 -26.90 7.11 -1.44
C PHE A 54 -26.51 8.14 -0.38
N LEU A 55 -25.51 7.84 0.45
CA LEU A 55 -24.99 8.77 1.45
C LEU A 55 -24.42 10.05 0.81
N ILE A 56 -23.64 9.90 -0.27
CA ILE A 56 -23.11 11.05 -1.03
C ILE A 56 -24.27 11.91 -1.58
N LEU A 57 -25.33 11.29 -2.11
CA LEU A 57 -26.51 12.01 -2.60
C LEU A 57 -27.22 12.79 -1.49
N ILE A 58 -27.45 12.17 -0.32
CA ILE A 58 -28.07 12.84 0.83
C ILE A 58 -27.28 14.09 1.21
N ILE A 59 -25.95 13.98 1.27
CA ILE A 59 -25.10 15.10 1.69
C ILE A 59 -25.09 16.20 0.63
N ILE A 60 -25.05 15.87 -0.66
CA ILE A 60 -25.17 16.87 -1.74
C ILE A 60 -26.53 17.58 -1.69
N ARG A 61 -27.63 16.85 -1.44
CA ARG A 61 -28.97 17.43 -1.25
C ARG A 61 -29.00 18.35 -0.04
N PHE A 62 -28.41 17.92 1.07
CA PHE A 62 -28.35 18.68 2.30
C PHE A 62 -27.53 19.97 2.12
N GLN A 63 -26.39 19.90 1.45
CA GLN A 63 -25.60 21.08 1.08
C GLN A 63 -26.42 22.06 0.23
N SER A 64 -27.12 21.56 -0.79
CA SER A 64 -27.99 22.39 -1.63
C SER A 64 -29.16 23.03 -0.86
N TRP A 65 -29.61 22.39 0.22
CA TRP A 65 -30.62 22.95 1.12
C TRP A 65 -30.04 24.05 2.02
N ILE A 66 -28.88 23.83 2.62
CA ILE A 66 -28.15 24.85 3.41
C ILE A 66 -27.89 26.10 2.57
N ASP A 67 -27.35 25.92 1.35
CA ASP A 67 -27.06 27.02 0.41
C ASP A 67 -28.31 27.84 0.08
N ARG A 68 -29.50 27.22 0.08
CA ARG A 68 -30.77 27.92 -0.14
C ARG A 68 -31.22 28.68 1.10
N GLN A 69 -31.11 28.09 2.29
CA GLN A 69 -31.50 28.75 3.53
C GLN A 69 -30.61 29.96 3.87
N LEU A 70 -29.32 29.88 3.55
CA LEU A 70 -28.38 31.01 3.69
C LEU A 70 -28.77 32.17 2.76
N LYS A 71 -29.15 31.88 1.50
CA LYS A 71 -29.61 32.91 0.55
C LYS A 71 -30.91 33.61 0.99
N ILE A 72 -31.78 32.89 1.70
CA ILE A 72 -33.06 33.42 2.20
C ILE A 72 -32.85 34.22 3.51
N GLY A 73 -31.64 34.24 4.07
CA GLY A 73 -31.32 34.98 5.30
C GLY A 73 -31.93 34.38 6.57
N ARG A 74 -32.41 33.14 6.51
CA ARG A 74 -33.07 32.46 7.64
C ARG A 74 -32.07 31.89 8.66
N LEU A 75 -30.86 31.56 8.22
CA LEU A 75 -29.77 31.14 9.08
C LEU A 75 -28.85 32.34 9.34
N PRO A 76 -28.33 32.51 10.58
CA PRO A 76 -27.34 33.55 10.83
C PRO A 76 -26.15 33.35 9.90
N ASN A 77 -25.66 34.44 9.30
CA ASN A 77 -24.42 34.46 8.52
C ASN A 77 -23.21 34.29 9.46
N LEU A 78 -23.11 33.16 10.17
CA LEU A 78 -21.81 32.59 10.53
C LEU A 78 -21.17 32.16 9.22
N MET A 79 -20.68 33.17 8.48
CA MET A 79 -20.55 33.27 7.02
C MET A 79 -19.57 32.27 6.38
N SER A 80 -18.98 31.37 7.19
CA SER A 80 -18.01 30.37 6.74
C SER A 80 -18.27 28.98 7.31
N LEU A 81 -18.67 28.87 8.58
CA LEU A 81 -18.79 27.57 9.25
C LEU A 81 -19.99 26.75 8.74
N THR A 82 -21.13 27.40 8.49
CA THR A 82 -22.36 26.75 8.03
C THR A 82 -22.22 26.18 6.62
N GLU A 83 -21.47 26.85 5.74
CA GLU A 83 -21.14 26.37 4.38
C GLU A 83 -20.10 25.25 4.37
N LEU A 84 -19.24 25.19 5.39
CA LEU A 84 -18.17 24.19 5.49
C LEU A 84 -18.66 22.87 6.11
N LEU A 85 -19.68 22.93 6.98
CA LEU A 85 -20.19 21.79 7.73
C LEU A 85 -20.53 20.57 6.84
N PRO A 86 -21.31 20.67 5.74
CA PRO A 86 -21.64 19.51 4.91
C PRO A 86 -20.41 18.89 4.25
N LYS A 87 -19.40 19.70 3.92
CA LYS A 87 -18.15 19.25 3.28
C LYS A 87 -17.27 18.47 4.26
N ILE A 88 -17.17 18.95 5.51
CA ILE A 88 -16.48 18.23 6.59
C ILE A 88 -17.18 16.91 6.89
N LEU A 89 -18.51 16.92 7.01
CA LEU A 89 -19.30 15.71 7.26
C LEU A 89 -19.13 14.69 6.13
N LEU A 90 -19.12 15.13 4.87
CA LEU A 90 -18.85 14.26 3.73
C LEU A 90 -17.48 13.59 3.85
N ALA A 91 -16.43 14.37 4.10
CA ALA A 91 -15.08 13.86 4.22
C ALA A 91 -14.94 12.87 5.39
N LEU A 92 -15.54 13.17 6.53
CA LEU A 92 -15.50 12.30 7.71
C LEU A 92 -16.23 10.97 7.45
N ILE A 93 -17.48 11.04 6.97
CA ILE A 93 -18.31 9.86 6.73
C ILE A 93 -17.66 8.95 5.68
N THR A 94 -17.22 9.50 4.55
CA THR A 94 -16.60 8.70 3.48
C THR A 94 -15.29 8.05 3.92
N THR A 95 -14.50 8.71 4.77
CA THR A 95 -13.28 8.12 5.36
C THR A 95 -13.62 6.92 6.24
N ILE A 96 -14.58 7.09 7.17
CA ILE A 96 -15.02 6.01 8.07
C ILE A 96 -15.58 4.82 7.27
N PHE A 97 -16.43 5.07 6.27
CA PHE A 97 -16.99 4.01 5.44
C PHE A 97 -15.95 3.27 4.61
N SER A 98 -14.94 3.99 4.09
CA SER A 98 -13.83 3.39 3.34
C SER A 98 -13.02 2.45 4.23
N ASP A 99 -12.73 2.85 5.48
CA ASP A 99 -12.02 2.01 6.45
C ASP A 99 -12.81 0.77 6.86
N VAL A 100 -14.11 0.94 7.11
CA VAL A 100 -15.03 -0.18 7.41
C VAL A 100 -15.06 -1.16 6.23
N TYR A 101 -15.18 -0.65 5.00
CA TYR A 101 -15.20 -1.49 3.82
C TYR A 101 -13.85 -2.18 3.55
N LYS A 102 -12.72 -1.54 3.89
CA LYS A 102 -11.40 -2.18 3.84
C LYS A 102 -11.35 -3.41 4.76
N ARG A 103 -11.93 -3.32 5.97
CA ARG A 103 -12.06 -4.46 6.89
C ARG A 103 -12.97 -5.55 6.33
N ILE A 104 -14.13 -5.19 5.78
CA ILE A 104 -15.07 -6.13 5.15
C ILE A 104 -14.42 -6.84 3.97
N SER A 105 -13.72 -6.11 3.10
CA SER A 105 -13.06 -6.66 1.92
C SER A 105 -11.94 -7.64 2.27
N ARG A 106 -11.15 -7.36 3.31
CA ARG A 106 -10.16 -8.31 3.86
C ARG A 106 -10.83 -9.56 4.39
N TRP A 107 -11.94 -9.40 5.12
CA TRP A 107 -12.69 -10.55 5.64
C TRP A 107 -13.27 -11.41 4.50
N LEU A 108 -13.95 -10.80 3.52
CA LEU A 108 -14.51 -11.49 2.35
C LEU A 108 -13.43 -12.25 1.57
N THR A 109 -12.29 -11.62 1.30
CA THR A 109 -11.21 -12.24 0.53
C THR A 109 -10.55 -13.39 1.29
N ASN A 110 -10.44 -13.30 2.62
CA ASN A 110 -9.99 -14.41 3.44
C ASN A 110 -10.96 -15.59 3.41
N GLN A 111 -12.28 -15.34 3.37
CA GLN A 111 -13.30 -16.39 3.24
C GLN A 111 -13.33 -17.03 1.85
N GLU A 112 -13.03 -16.28 0.78
CA GLU A 112 -12.88 -16.82 -0.58
C GLU A 112 -11.71 -17.82 -0.71
N ASN A 113 -10.80 -17.83 0.27
CA ASN A 113 -9.79 -18.85 0.48
C ASN A 113 -8.95 -19.14 -0.78
N TYR A 114 -8.17 -18.16 -1.23
CA TYR A 114 -7.22 -18.32 -2.33
C TYR A 114 -5.94 -19.04 -1.91
N ARG A 115 -5.41 -19.85 -2.83
CA ARG A 115 -4.22 -20.69 -2.62
C ARG A 115 -2.93 -19.86 -2.58
N GLU A 116 -2.81 -18.90 -3.50
CA GLU A 116 -1.61 -18.08 -3.70
C GLU A 116 -1.84 -16.67 -3.14
N GLN A 117 -0.80 -16.09 -2.53
CA GLN A 117 -0.84 -14.75 -1.96
C GLN A 117 -1.11 -13.69 -3.03
N ARG A 118 -0.50 -13.82 -4.21
CA ARG A 118 -0.71 -12.91 -5.34
C ARG A 118 -2.17 -12.83 -5.79
N ILE A 119 -2.82 -13.99 -5.99
CA ILE A 119 -4.23 -14.04 -6.39
C ILE A 119 -5.13 -13.48 -5.29
N HIS A 120 -4.82 -13.80 -4.02
CA HIS A 120 -5.53 -13.23 -2.88
C HIS A 120 -5.49 -11.70 -2.93
N ASP A 121 -4.30 -11.13 -3.10
CA ASP A 121 -4.10 -9.68 -3.09
C ASP A 121 -4.74 -9.02 -4.33
N ASP A 122 -4.60 -9.61 -5.52
CA ASP A 122 -5.26 -9.17 -6.75
C ASP A 122 -6.79 -9.06 -6.60
N GLN A 123 -7.41 -10.06 -5.97
CA GLN A 123 -8.85 -10.08 -5.73
C GLN A 123 -9.27 -9.14 -4.61
N MET A 124 -8.39 -8.85 -3.65
CA MET A 124 -8.63 -7.83 -2.63
C MET A 124 -8.58 -6.43 -3.25
N ILE A 125 -7.56 -6.15 -4.07
CA ILE A 125 -7.38 -4.89 -4.81
C ILE A 125 -8.63 -4.58 -5.64
N ALA A 126 -9.17 -5.55 -6.38
CA ALA A 126 -10.38 -5.37 -7.17
C ALA A 126 -11.57 -4.89 -6.33
N LYS A 127 -11.78 -5.48 -5.14
CA LYS A 127 -12.88 -5.15 -4.24
C LYS A 127 -12.73 -3.75 -3.67
N LEU A 128 -11.52 -3.40 -3.21
CA LEU A 128 -11.22 -2.10 -2.62
C LEU A 128 -11.34 -0.98 -3.67
N PHE A 129 -10.81 -1.22 -4.87
CA PHE A 129 -10.88 -0.29 -5.99
C PHE A 129 -12.33 0.07 -6.37
N ALA A 130 -13.25 -0.91 -6.38
CA ALA A 130 -14.65 -0.67 -6.70
C ALA A 130 -15.30 0.37 -5.76
N CYS A 131 -15.02 0.32 -4.46
CA CYS A 131 -15.50 1.31 -3.50
C CYS A 131 -14.77 2.65 -3.66
N SER A 132 -13.45 2.64 -3.82
CA SER A 132 -12.66 3.85 -4.03
C SER A 132 -13.09 4.64 -5.28
N CYS A 133 -13.49 3.95 -6.34
CA CYS A 133 -14.05 4.56 -7.54
C CYS A 133 -15.33 5.36 -7.24
N VAL A 134 -16.26 4.77 -6.51
CA VAL A 134 -17.51 5.45 -6.14
C VAL A 134 -17.21 6.69 -5.31
N ASN A 135 -16.33 6.55 -4.31
CA ASN A 135 -15.95 7.68 -3.46
C ASN A 135 -15.30 8.83 -4.26
N SER A 136 -14.48 8.51 -5.25
CA SER A 136 -13.74 9.51 -6.03
C SER A 136 -14.56 10.16 -7.14
N TYR A 137 -15.39 9.41 -7.86
CA TYR A 137 -16.04 9.90 -9.08
C TYR A 137 -17.54 10.13 -8.96
N PHE A 138 -18.23 9.47 -8.04
CA PHE A 138 -19.70 9.49 -8.02
C PHE A 138 -20.25 10.91 -7.85
N SER A 139 -19.69 11.71 -6.92
CA SER A 139 -20.12 13.09 -6.71
C SER A 139 -19.86 13.97 -7.95
N VAL A 140 -18.72 13.78 -8.61
CA VAL A 140 -18.35 14.51 -9.82
C VAL A 140 -19.29 14.17 -10.98
N PHE A 141 -19.54 12.88 -11.22
CA PHE A 141 -20.48 12.43 -12.24
C PHE A 141 -21.90 12.91 -11.94
N TYR A 142 -22.31 12.85 -10.67
CA TYR A 142 -23.60 13.36 -10.25
C TYR A 142 -23.77 14.84 -10.60
N ILE A 143 -22.78 15.68 -10.25
CA ILE A 143 -22.86 17.11 -10.57
C ILE A 143 -22.84 17.32 -12.09
N ALA A 144 -22.01 16.57 -12.82
CA ALA A 144 -21.86 16.66 -14.27
C ALA A 144 -23.14 16.32 -15.05
N PHE A 145 -23.82 15.23 -14.69
CA PHE A 145 -25.02 14.80 -15.39
C PHE A 145 -26.25 15.63 -15.02
N PHE A 146 -26.36 16.11 -13.77
CA PHE A 146 -27.60 16.73 -13.28
C PHE A 146 -27.59 18.26 -13.19
N THR A 147 -26.43 18.93 -13.20
CA THR A 147 -26.37 20.39 -12.92
C THR A 147 -26.36 21.28 -14.18
N HIS A 148 -26.26 20.72 -15.40
CA HIS A 148 -26.30 21.41 -16.72
C HIS A 148 -25.42 22.67 -16.90
N LYS A 149 -24.58 23.07 -15.93
CA LYS A 149 -23.74 24.28 -15.93
C LYS A 149 -22.25 23.92 -16.09
N TYR A 150 -21.87 23.56 -17.31
CA TYR A 150 -20.57 22.94 -17.61
C TYR A 150 -19.33 23.81 -17.36
N ILE A 151 -19.36 25.11 -17.69
CA ILE A 151 -18.19 25.98 -17.51
C ILE A 151 -17.83 26.11 -16.02
N ARG A 152 -18.84 26.38 -15.18
CA ARG A 152 -18.64 26.47 -13.73
C ARG A 152 -18.16 25.14 -13.15
N LEU A 153 -18.68 24.04 -13.66
CA LEU A 153 -18.26 22.71 -13.26
C LEU A 153 -16.79 22.42 -13.59
N SER A 154 -16.34 22.77 -14.80
CA SER A 154 -14.94 22.56 -15.21
C SER A 154 -13.96 23.27 -14.27
N HIS A 155 -14.18 24.55 -13.97
CA HIS A 155 -13.34 25.27 -13.00
C HIS A 155 -13.36 24.66 -11.60
N GLN A 156 -14.54 24.23 -11.12
CA GLN A 156 -14.66 23.56 -9.83
C GLN A 156 -13.90 22.23 -9.79
N LEU A 157 -13.97 21.44 -10.87
CA LEU A 157 -13.23 20.19 -10.99
C LEU A 157 -11.73 20.41 -11.03
N THR A 158 -11.26 21.43 -11.75
CA THR A 158 -9.85 21.83 -11.75
C THR A 158 -9.37 22.12 -10.33
N THR A 159 -10.10 22.96 -9.58
CA THR A 159 -9.72 23.32 -8.21
C THR A 159 -9.74 22.10 -7.30
N ILE A 160 -10.78 21.25 -7.37
CA ILE A 160 -10.85 20.03 -6.56
C ILE A 160 -9.71 19.08 -6.88
N PHE A 161 -9.39 18.89 -8.16
CA PHE A 161 -8.34 17.99 -8.61
C PHE A 161 -6.96 18.46 -8.14
N VAL A 162 -6.61 19.72 -8.39
CA VAL A 162 -5.32 20.30 -7.96
C VAL A 162 -5.19 20.29 -6.44
N MET A 163 -6.27 20.62 -5.70
CA MET A 163 -6.24 20.59 -4.24
C MET A 163 -6.12 19.18 -3.68
N LYS A 164 -6.79 18.19 -4.29
CA LYS A 164 -6.63 16.79 -3.91
C LYS A 164 -5.19 16.35 -4.07
N GLN A 165 -4.57 16.72 -5.18
CA GLN A 165 -3.21 16.32 -5.46
C GLN A 165 -2.22 16.94 -4.48
N PHE A 166 -2.31 18.26 -4.27
CA PHE A 166 -1.49 18.94 -3.27
C PHE A 166 -1.63 18.32 -1.86
N TRP A 167 -2.87 18.01 -1.47
CA TRP A 167 -3.14 17.41 -0.17
C TRP A 167 -2.68 15.94 -0.07
N GLY A 168 -2.68 15.19 -1.17
CA GLY A 168 -2.10 13.85 -1.29
C GLY A 168 -0.62 13.88 -0.91
N ASN A 169 0.17 14.69 -1.62
CA ASN A 169 1.62 14.78 -1.41
C ASN A 169 1.98 15.22 0.04
N ILE A 170 1.16 16.08 0.66
CA ILE A 170 1.33 16.44 2.09
C ILE A 170 1.09 15.23 3.00
N LYS A 171 -0.01 14.51 2.79
CA LYS A 171 -0.37 13.35 3.62
C LYS A 171 0.61 12.19 3.48
N GLU A 172 1.23 12.07 2.32
CA GLU A 172 2.10 10.96 1.97
C GLU A 172 3.55 11.18 2.41
N ALA A 173 4.09 12.38 2.20
CA ALA A 173 5.49 12.67 2.52
C ALA A 173 5.65 13.52 3.79
N VAL A 174 4.92 14.63 3.89
CA VAL A 174 5.17 15.65 4.92
C VAL A 174 4.70 15.19 6.29
N ILE A 175 3.46 14.69 6.40
CA ILE A 175 2.90 14.23 7.68
C ILE A 175 3.72 13.07 8.25
N PRO A 176 3.99 11.98 7.50
CA PRO A 176 4.72 10.83 8.06
C PRO A 176 6.17 11.18 8.39
N TYR A 177 6.80 12.09 7.64
CA TYR A 177 8.13 12.59 7.97
C TYR A 177 8.17 13.36 9.29
N ILE A 178 7.25 14.31 9.50
CA ILE A 178 7.16 15.07 10.75
C ILE A 178 6.89 14.11 11.93
N VAL A 179 5.95 13.19 11.78
CA VAL A 179 5.61 12.21 12.83
C VAL A 179 6.79 11.29 13.12
N SER A 180 7.44 10.73 12.10
CA SER A 180 8.59 9.84 12.26
C SER A 180 9.78 10.56 12.93
N ASN A 181 10.09 11.78 12.51
CA ASN A 181 11.21 12.54 13.06
C ASN A 181 10.98 13.01 14.50
N THR A 182 9.74 13.41 14.84
CA THR A 182 9.37 13.74 16.23
C THR A 182 9.41 12.50 17.12
N HIS A 183 8.90 11.36 16.65
CA HIS A 183 8.96 10.09 17.36
C HIS A 183 10.40 9.65 17.63
N LEU A 184 11.26 9.70 16.61
CA LEU A 184 12.69 9.37 16.74
C LEU A 184 13.40 10.31 17.73
N SER A 185 13.11 11.61 17.67
CA SER A 185 13.67 12.60 18.60
C SER A 185 13.30 12.29 20.06
N VAL A 186 12.05 11.90 20.31
CA VAL A 186 11.59 11.49 21.65
C VAL A 186 12.29 10.21 22.10
N LEU A 187 12.45 9.22 21.22
CA LEU A 187 13.16 7.97 21.54
C LEU A 187 14.62 8.21 21.88
N ILE A 188 15.31 9.07 21.13
CA ILE A 188 16.69 9.49 21.42
C ILE A 188 16.78 10.08 22.83
N GLN A 189 15.86 10.98 23.18
CA GLN A 189 15.84 11.61 24.51
C GLN A 189 15.56 10.58 25.63
N MET A 190 14.62 9.66 25.42
CA MET A 190 14.29 8.61 26.39
C MET A 190 15.47 7.66 26.62
N ASN A 191 16.11 7.16 25.55
CA ASN A 191 17.24 6.24 25.64
C ASN A 191 18.45 6.93 26.29
N LYS A 192 18.73 8.19 25.95
CA LYS A 192 19.77 9.00 26.61
C LYS A 192 19.51 9.09 28.12
N LYS A 193 18.27 9.37 28.54
CA LYS A 193 17.89 9.43 29.97
C LYS A 193 18.00 8.07 30.67
N GLU A 194 17.69 6.98 30.00
CA GLU A 194 17.85 5.62 30.54
C GLU A 194 19.31 5.20 30.72
N ARG A 195 20.16 5.50 29.73
CA ARG A 195 21.60 5.20 29.80
C ARG A 195 22.29 6.00 30.91
N ILE A 196 21.91 7.26 31.12
CA ILE A 196 22.37 8.07 32.27
C ILE A 196 21.95 7.40 33.59
N ARG A 197 20.67 7.04 33.74
CA ARG A 197 20.18 6.33 34.94
C ARG A 197 20.86 4.97 35.17
N TYR A 198 21.26 4.27 34.12
CA TYR A 198 22.00 3.01 34.24
C TYR A 198 23.45 3.26 34.68
N ALA A 199 24.12 4.27 34.12
CA ALA A 199 25.47 4.67 34.52
C ALA A 199 25.51 5.11 35.99
N GLU A 200 24.57 5.95 36.43
CA GLU A 200 24.45 6.38 37.82
C GLU A 200 24.26 5.19 38.78
N ARG A 201 23.37 4.24 38.45
CA ARG A 201 23.18 3.02 39.26
C ARG A 201 24.41 2.14 39.31
N LYS A 202 25.16 2.04 38.20
CA LYS A 202 26.40 1.26 38.14
C LYS A 202 27.49 1.86 39.02
N ASP A 203 27.65 3.19 38.99
CA ASP A 203 28.60 3.89 39.85
C ASP A 203 28.18 3.80 41.32
N LEU A 204 26.88 3.91 41.63
CA LEU A 204 26.35 3.73 42.99
C LEU A 204 26.60 2.30 43.51
N ASN A 205 26.35 1.27 42.69
CA ASN A 205 26.62 -0.13 43.08
C ASN A 205 28.11 -0.37 43.30
N LYS A 206 28.98 0.27 42.51
CA LYS A 206 30.44 0.19 42.70
C LYS A 206 30.86 0.82 44.02
N GLU A 207 30.26 1.94 44.39
CA GLU A 207 30.55 2.63 45.65
C GLU A 207 30.00 1.86 46.86
N LEU A 208 28.77 1.34 46.77
CA LEU A 208 28.20 0.45 47.80
C LEU A 208 29.07 -0.78 48.04
N LYS A 209 29.62 -1.38 46.98
CA LYS A 209 30.52 -2.52 47.10
C LYS A 209 31.82 -2.14 47.82
N ARG A 210 32.41 -0.98 47.52
CA ARG A 210 33.59 -0.48 48.26
C ARG A 210 33.31 -0.31 49.75
N ILE A 211 32.19 0.30 50.11
CA ILE A 211 31.79 0.49 51.52
C ILE A 211 31.58 -0.87 52.21
N LEU A 212 30.96 -1.83 51.50
CA LEU A 212 30.74 -3.18 52.01
C LEU A 212 32.07 -3.90 52.27
N ASP A 213 32.98 -3.85 51.30
CA ASP A 213 34.32 -4.44 51.39
C ASP A 213 35.13 -3.78 52.52
N GLU A 214 35.04 -2.46 52.69
CA GLU A 214 35.68 -1.71 53.78
C GLU A 214 35.13 -2.10 55.17
N TRP A 215 33.81 -2.27 55.28
CA TRP A 215 33.16 -2.75 56.50
C TRP A 215 33.55 -4.20 56.82
N GLU A 216 33.58 -5.07 55.81
CA GLU A 216 33.96 -6.48 55.95
C GLU A 216 35.43 -6.62 56.38
N ASN A 217 36.34 -5.86 55.78
CA ASN A 217 37.74 -5.77 56.19
C ASN A 217 37.88 -5.21 57.62
N SER A 218 37.09 -4.20 57.99
CA SER A 218 37.06 -3.67 59.35
C SER A 218 36.53 -4.69 60.37
N ARG A 219 35.58 -5.55 59.97
CA ARG A 219 35.05 -6.64 60.78
C ARG A 219 36.07 -7.77 60.94
N LEU A 220 36.75 -8.14 59.85
CA LEU A 220 37.82 -9.14 59.84
C LEU A 220 39.00 -8.69 60.69
N ASN A 221 39.41 -7.42 60.60
CA ASN A 221 40.42 -6.82 61.49
C ASN A 221 39.98 -6.81 62.97
N LYS A 222 38.68 -6.73 63.27
CA LYS A 222 38.15 -6.88 64.64
C LYS A 222 38.16 -8.34 65.14
N SER A 223 38.08 -9.33 64.25
CA SER A 223 38.29 -10.75 64.58
C SER A 223 39.77 -11.17 64.55
N GLU A 224 40.63 -10.44 63.87
CA GLU A 224 42.09 -10.67 63.78
C GLU A 224 42.93 -9.76 64.69
N GLN A 225 42.28 -8.92 65.51
CA GLN A 225 42.87 -8.40 66.76
C GLN A 225 43.01 -9.49 67.86
N ARG A 226 43.10 -10.75 67.42
CA ARG A 226 44.00 -11.77 67.97
C ARG A 226 44.89 -12.29 66.83
N LYS A 227 46.09 -11.72 66.75
CA LYS A 227 47.31 -12.16 66.05
C LYS A 227 47.62 -11.55 64.67
N GLU A 228 48.53 -10.58 64.74
CA GLU A 228 49.87 -10.63 64.12
C GLU A 228 50.07 -10.02 62.71
N ASN A 229 50.84 -8.92 62.73
CA ASN A 229 51.82 -8.46 61.73
C ASN A 229 51.34 -7.94 60.36
N GLN A 230 51.15 -6.61 60.29
CA GLN A 230 52.22 -5.69 59.89
C GLN A 230 53.30 -6.25 58.95
N ASP A 231 52.98 -6.56 57.69
CA ASP A 231 53.98 -6.52 56.58
C ASP A 231 53.40 -6.53 55.13
N TYR A 232 52.08 -6.65 54.94
CA TYR A 232 51.48 -6.74 53.59
C TYR A 232 50.86 -5.42 53.08
N THR A 233 50.74 -4.41 53.93
CA THR A 233 50.00 -3.16 53.65
C THR A 233 50.74 -2.20 52.72
N THR A 234 52.06 -2.30 52.61
CA THR A 234 52.87 -1.41 51.76
C THR A 234 52.90 -1.83 50.28
N LYS A 235 52.63 -3.11 49.98
CA LYS A 235 52.64 -3.62 48.59
C LYS A 235 51.32 -3.40 47.87
N ALA A 236 50.20 -3.44 48.58
CA ALA A 236 48.87 -3.24 48.01
C ALA A 236 48.56 -1.76 47.68
N VAL A 237 49.21 -0.81 48.35
CA VAL A 237 49.02 0.63 48.11
C VAL A 237 49.71 1.11 46.82
N ASP A 238 50.82 0.48 46.45
CA ASP A 238 51.57 0.83 45.22
C ASP A 238 50.88 0.32 43.94
N ASP A 239 50.19 -0.83 44.03
CA ASP A 239 49.33 -1.36 42.94
C ASP A 239 48.06 -0.50 42.74
N ILE A 240 47.62 0.25 43.74
CA ILE A 240 46.47 1.17 43.65
C ILE A 240 46.86 2.50 42.99
N LEU A 241 48.13 2.93 43.14
CA LEU A 241 48.63 4.18 42.57
C LEU A 241 49.03 4.08 41.09
N THR A 242 49.16 2.87 40.54
CA THR A 242 49.45 2.61 39.11
C THR A 242 48.20 2.38 38.25
N ASP A 243 46.99 2.50 38.81
CA ASP A 243 45.77 2.26 38.05
C ASP A 243 45.37 3.47 37.19
N ASN A 244 45.83 3.46 35.94
CA ASN A 244 45.41 4.36 34.86
C ASN A 244 43.93 4.20 34.44
N SER A 245 43.09 3.47 35.19
CA SER A 245 41.65 3.27 34.90
C SER A 245 40.80 4.53 35.01
N LEU A 246 41.28 5.59 35.69
CA LEU A 246 40.54 6.86 35.82
C LEU A 246 40.65 7.75 34.58
N ASN A 247 41.75 7.69 33.84
CA ASN A 247 41.95 8.52 32.64
C ASN A 247 41.34 7.90 31.36
N ARG A 248 41.04 6.59 31.39
CA ARG A 248 40.26 5.90 30.35
C ARG A 248 38.73 5.99 30.57
N ARG A 249 38.30 6.81 31.54
CA ARG A 249 36.90 6.91 32.00
C ARG A 249 36.16 8.12 31.39
N SER A 250 36.88 9.08 30.82
CA SER A 250 36.30 10.28 30.19
C SER A 250 35.99 10.11 28.70
N SER A 251 36.74 9.26 27.98
CA SER A 251 36.57 9.07 26.53
C SER A 251 35.44 8.10 26.13
N LEU A 252 34.83 7.39 27.08
CA LEU A 252 33.74 6.43 26.81
C LEU A 252 32.33 7.06 26.76
N THR A 253 32.23 8.39 26.76
CA THR A 253 31.00 9.10 27.14
C THR A 253 30.16 9.65 25.97
N PHE A 254 30.66 9.69 24.74
CA PHE A 254 29.89 10.26 23.62
C PHE A 254 29.37 9.22 22.62
N GLU A 255 30.21 8.24 22.25
CA GLU A 255 29.88 7.24 21.22
C GLU A 255 28.91 6.15 21.72
N THR A 256 28.80 5.97 23.05
CA THR A 256 27.89 5.01 23.70
C THR A 256 26.48 5.57 23.97
N LEU A 257 26.21 6.82 23.59
CA LEU A 257 24.92 7.51 23.79
C LEU A 257 24.12 7.71 22.50
N SER A 258 24.70 7.45 21.32
CA SER A 258 23.97 7.44 20.05
C SER A 258 23.26 6.09 19.85
N LEU A 259 22.02 6.14 19.37
CA LEU A 259 21.28 4.94 18.93
C LEU A 259 22.06 4.26 17.80
N SER A 260 22.10 2.93 17.81
CA SER A 260 22.57 2.16 16.68
C SER A 260 21.63 2.33 15.49
N GLN A 261 22.16 2.23 14.27
CA GLN A 261 21.37 2.25 13.04
C GLN A 261 20.21 1.24 13.09
N ALA A 262 20.44 0.03 13.62
CA ALA A 262 19.40 -0.98 13.74
C ALA A 262 18.28 -0.59 14.71
N GLU A 263 18.59 0.15 15.78
CA GLU A 263 17.60 0.65 16.74
C GLU A 263 16.75 1.77 16.10
N ILE A 264 17.39 2.65 15.31
CA ILE A 264 16.70 3.69 14.53
C ILE A 264 15.75 3.05 13.52
N GLU A 265 16.23 2.11 12.71
CA GLU A 265 15.42 1.42 11.69
C GLU A 265 14.28 0.63 12.34
N CYS A 266 14.52 -0.07 13.45
CA CYS A 266 13.46 -0.79 14.17
C CYS A 266 12.35 0.13 14.68
N SER A 267 12.68 1.39 14.99
CA SER A 267 11.70 2.39 15.43
C SER A 267 10.86 3.00 14.31
N GLN A 268 11.28 2.86 13.04
CA GLN A 268 10.52 3.34 11.89
C GLN A 268 9.26 2.48 11.68
N PRO A 269 8.18 3.04 11.10
CA PRO A 269 7.02 2.25 10.71
C PRO A 269 7.38 1.22 9.63
N LYS A 270 6.70 0.07 9.68
CA LYS A 270 6.72 -0.89 8.57
C LYS A 270 5.90 -0.34 7.41
N TRP A 271 6.42 -0.51 6.20
CA TRP A 271 5.70 -0.13 4.99
C TRP A 271 4.48 -1.07 4.79
N PRO A 272 3.24 -0.53 4.69
CA PRO A 272 2.01 -1.32 4.84
C PRO A 272 1.65 -2.19 3.62
N ASP A 273 1.71 -1.66 2.40
CA ASP A 273 1.54 -2.36 1.11
C ASP A 273 1.61 -1.38 -0.08
N LEU A 274 1.68 -1.89 -1.32
CA LEU A 274 1.74 -1.13 -2.59
C LEU A 274 0.35 -0.65 -3.04
N TYR A 275 -0.71 -1.00 -2.29
CA TYR A 275 -2.08 -0.81 -2.74
C TYR A 275 -2.43 0.68 -2.83
N GLU A 276 -2.12 1.46 -1.80
CA GLU A 276 -2.45 2.90 -1.78
C GLU A 276 -1.66 3.67 -2.84
N ASP A 277 -0.37 3.35 -3.03
CA ASP A 277 0.51 3.95 -4.05
C ASP A 277 -0.06 3.74 -5.48
N TYR A 278 -0.46 2.51 -5.81
CA TYR A 278 -1.12 2.25 -7.10
C TYR A 278 -2.53 2.84 -7.18
N LEU A 279 -3.29 2.80 -6.08
CA LEU A 279 -4.65 3.33 -6.05
C LEU A 279 -4.64 4.82 -6.41
N GLU A 280 -3.69 5.58 -5.88
CA GLU A 280 -3.53 7.00 -6.19
C GLU A 280 -3.35 7.23 -7.69
N ILE A 281 -2.36 6.58 -8.30
CA ILE A 281 -2.04 6.73 -9.73
C ILE A 281 -3.23 6.29 -10.61
N VAL A 282 -3.90 5.19 -10.25
CA VAL A 282 -5.04 4.67 -11.01
C VAL A 282 -6.27 5.59 -10.85
N ILE A 283 -6.49 6.17 -9.67
CA ILE A 283 -7.58 7.13 -9.46
C ILE A 283 -7.31 8.42 -10.26
N GLN A 284 -6.07 8.88 -10.28
CA GLN A 284 -5.62 10.02 -11.08
C GLN A 284 -5.81 9.75 -12.58
N PHE A 285 -5.42 8.57 -13.07
CA PHE A 285 -5.67 8.11 -14.44
C PHE A 285 -7.16 8.16 -14.78
N GLY A 286 -8.03 7.69 -13.89
CA GLY A 286 -9.49 7.77 -14.07
C GLY A 286 -10.02 9.20 -14.22
N TYR A 287 -9.50 10.16 -13.45
CA TYR A 287 -9.88 11.57 -13.62
C TYR A 287 -9.54 12.10 -15.02
N ILE A 288 -8.38 11.71 -15.57
CA ILE A 288 -7.95 12.13 -16.91
C ILE A 288 -8.89 11.54 -17.97
N ILE A 289 -9.14 10.23 -17.95
CA ILE A 289 -9.89 9.57 -19.03
C ILE A 289 -11.39 9.81 -18.91
N PHE A 290 -11.98 9.75 -17.71
CA PHE A 290 -13.42 9.90 -17.53
C PHE A 290 -13.89 11.33 -17.77
N LEU A 291 -13.07 12.32 -17.40
CA LEU A 291 -13.44 13.74 -17.48
C LEU A 291 -12.74 14.47 -18.64
N SER A 292 -12.12 13.76 -19.58
CA SER A 292 -11.34 14.36 -20.67
C SER A 292 -12.11 15.44 -21.45
N THR A 293 -13.40 15.22 -21.71
CA THR A 293 -14.28 16.20 -22.39
C THR A 293 -14.66 17.40 -21.52
N LEU A 294 -14.65 17.27 -20.20
CA LEU A 294 -15.04 18.30 -19.23
C LEU A 294 -13.84 19.11 -18.71
N PHE A 295 -12.68 18.47 -18.59
CA PHE A 295 -11.46 19.03 -18.03
C PHE A 295 -10.21 18.49 -18.76
N PRO A 296 -9.91 18.99 -19.98
CA PRO A 296 -8.76 18.54 -20.77
C PRO A 296 -7.39 18.80 -20.09
N LEU A 297 -7.29 19.86 -19.29
CA LEU A 297 -6.07 20.22 -18.56
C LEU A 297 -5.71 19.23 -17.44
N ALA A 298 -6.57 18.26 -17.10
CA ALA A 298 -6.30 17.22 -16.11
C ALA A 298 -4.96 16.50 -16.37
N ALA A 299 -4.69 16.19 -17.64
CA ALA A 299 -3.45 15.50 -18.04
C ALA A 299 -2.20 16.34 -17.73
N PHE A 300 -2.25 17.65 -17.95
CA PHE A 300 -1.14 18.56 -17.68
C PHE A 300 -0.84 18.64 -16.18
N PHE A 301 -1.86 18.84 -15.34
CA PHE A 301 -1.68 18.85 -13.88
C PHE A 301 -1.22 17.50 -13.34
N SER A 302 -1.71 16.41 -13.94
CA SER A 302 -1.28 15.06 -13.58
C SER A 302 0.19 14.82 -13.89
N LEU A 303 0.67 15.30 -15.04
CA LEU A 303 2.09 15.23 -15.39
C LEU A 303 2.95 15.97 -14.38
N LEU A 304 2.57 17.21 -14.03
CA LEU A 304 3.31 17.99 -13.03
C LEU A 304 3.33 17.27 -11.68
N ASN A 305 2.21 16.68 -11.28
CA ASN A 305 2.21 15.89 -10.06
C ASN A 305 3.16 14.72 -10.14
N ASN A 306 3.08 13.90 -11.19
CA ASN A 306 3.88 12.69 -11.29
C ASN A 306 5.39 12.98 -11.27
N LEU A 307 5.82 14.15 -11.73
CA LEU A 307 7.21 14.61 -11.59
C LEU A 307 7.62 14.85 -10.12
N ILE A 308 6.71 15.39 -9.31
CA ILE A 308 6.89 15.52 -7.87
C ILE A 308 6.79 14.14 -7.21
N GLU A 309 5.83 13.31 -7.65
CA GLU A 309 5.50 12.02 -7.06
C GLU A 309 6.67 11.05 -7.06
N ILE A 310 7.40 10.98 -8.17
CA ILE A 310 8.62 10.17 -8.29
C ILE A 310 9.62 10.50 -7.18
N ARG A 311 9.69 11.77 -6.73
CA ARG A 311 10.61 12.20 -5.68
C ARG A 311 10.02 12.01 -4.28
N THR A 312 8.73 12.25 -4.09
CA THR A 312 8.04 12.04 -2.79
C THR A 312 8.00 10.56 -2.45
N ASP A 313 7.71 9.67 -3.40
CA ASP A 313 7.74 8.21 -3.21
C ASP A 313 9.13 7.70 -2.87
N ALA A 314 10.16 8.19 -3.57
CA ALA A 314 11.55 7.85 -3.27
C ALA A 314 11.95 8.31 -1.86
N PHE A 315 11.56 9.53 -1.48
CA PHE A 315 11.80 10.06 -0.14
C PHE A 315 11.09 9.24 0.94
N LYS A 316 9.83 8.86 0.69
CA LYS A 316 8.99 8.03 1.57
C LYS A 316 9.67 6.69 1.86
N LEU A 317 10.17 6.00 0.83
CA LEU A 317 10.85 4.71 1.00
C LEU A 317 12.23 4.82 1.65
N CYS A 318 12.96 5.92 1.43
CA CYS A 318 14.32 6.09 1.96
C CYS A 318 14.37 6.63 3.39
N MET A 319 13.43 7.50 3.77
CA MET A 319 13.54 8.28 5.02
C MET A 319 12.45 7.96 6.05
N ILE A 320 11.32 7.40 5.63
CA ILE A 320 10.13 7.25 6.49
C ILE A 320 9.95 5.80 6.96
N TYR A 321 10.05 4.84 6.05
CA TYR A 321 9.73 3.44 6.33
C TYR A 321 10.96 2.56 6.54
N GLN A 322 10.76 1.45 7.27
CA GLN A 322 11.68 0.32 7.26
C GLN A 322 11.85 -0.24 5.85
N ARG A 323 13.06 -0.71 5.53
CA ARG A 323 13.34 -1.36 4.24
C ARG A 323 12.40 -2.55 4.02
N PRO A 324 11.53 -2.52 2.99
CA PRO A 324 10.62 -3.62 2.71
C PRO A 324 11.38 -4.84 2.16
N PHE A 325 10.85 -6.04 2.40
CA PHE A 325 11.40 -7.26 1.81
C PHE A 325 11.11 -7.29 0.31
N SER A 326 12.15 -7.60 -0.48
CA SER A 326 12.01 -7.70 -1.93
C SER A 326 11.14 -8.90 -2.32
N GLN A 327 10.09 -8.64 -3.10
CA GLN A 327 9.24 -9.68 -3.69
C GLN A 327 9.46 -9.71 -5.20
N ARG A 328 9.54 -10.92 -5.77
CA ARG A 328 9.62 -11.09 -7.22
C ARG A 328 8.20 -11.08 -7.79
N VAL A 329 7.88 -10.04 -8.54
CA VAL A 329 6.61 -9.91 -9.27
C VAL A 329 6.88 -9.88 -10.76
N LYS A 330 5.98 -10.48 -11.54
CA LYS A 330 6.11 -10.57 -13.01
C LYS A 330 5.52 -9.35 -13.73
N ASP A 331 4.49 -8.77 -13.13
CA ASP A 331 3.69 -7.68 -13.68
C ASP A 331 3.08 -6.86 -12.54
N ILE A 332 2.39 -5.77 -12.89
CA ILE A 332 1.67 -4.91 -11.94
C ILE A 332 0.40 -5.56 -11.36
N GLY A 333 0.15 -6.84 -11.65
CA GLY A 333 -0.99 -7.59 -11.16
C GLY A 333 -2.32 -7.13 -11.77
N ASN A 334 -3.38 -7.22 -10.96
CA ASN A 334 -4.73 -6.92 -11.39
C ASN A 334 -4.99 -5.44 -11.78
N TRP A 335 -4.08 -4.53 -11.41
CA TRP A 335 -4.15 -3.11 -11.79
C TRP A 335 -4.20 -2.92 -13.32
N GLN A 336 -3.50 -3.76 -14.08
CA GLN A 336 -3.57 -3.71 -15.55
C GLN A 336 -5.00 -3.93 -16.07
N LYS A 337 -5.68 -4.97 -15.55
CA LYS A 337 -7.07 -5.28 -15.93
C LYS A 337 -8.02 -4.17 -15.49
N ILE A 338 -7.79 -3.62 -14.30
CA ILE A 338 -8.57 -2.49 -13.77
C ILE A 338 -8.49 -1.30 -14.74
N MET A 339 -7.28 -0.86 -15.11
CA MET A 339 -7.10 0.26 -16.05
C MET A 339 -7.74 -0.01 -17.41
N GLU A 340 -7.65 -1.24 -17.92
CA GLU A 340 -8.32 -1.65 -19.17
C GLU A 340 -9.84 -1.53 -19.09
N TYR A 341 -10.45 -1.98 -17.98
CA TYR A 341 -11.89 -1.80 -17.76
C TYR A 341 -12.26 -0.32 -17.63
N MET A 342 -11.42 0.48 -16.98
CA MET A 342 -11.64 1.92 -16.88
C MET A 342 -11.64 2.59 -18.24
N VAL A 343 -10.77 2.19 -19.19
CA VAL A 343 -10.78 2.74 -20.55
C VAL A 343 -12.11 2.47 -21.25
N ILE A 344 -12.68 1.27 -21.14
CA ILE A 344 -13.98 0.93 -21.72
C ILE A 344 -15.08 1.81 -21.10
N VAL A 345 -15.11 1.92 -19.77
CA VAL A 345 -16.06 2.78 -19.05
C VAL A 345 -15.89 4.26 -19.45
N ALA A 346 -14.66 4.71 -19.72
CA ALA A 346 -14.38 6.07 -20.14
C ALA A 346 -14.95 6.39 -21.52
N ILE A 347 -14.93 5.45 -22.47
CA ILE A 347 -15.57 5.63 -23.77
C ILE A 347 -17.07 5.89 -23.57
N ILE A 348 -17.74 5.04 -22.78
CA ILE A 348 -19.17 5.18 -22.48
C ILE A 348 -19.47 6.54 -21.84
N ILE A 349 -18.73 6.92 -20.79
CA ILE A 349 -18.94 8.18 -20.06
C ILE A 349 -18.76 9.39 -20.97
N ASN A 350 -17.70 9.43 -21.78
CA ASN A 350 -17.46 10.57 -22.66
C ASN A 350 -18.47 10.66 -23.81
N CYS A 351 -18.93 9.53 -24.34
CA CYS A 351 -20.06 9.50 -25.27
C CYS A 351 -21.30 10.14 -24.62
N ILE A 352 -21.69 9.71 -23.41
CA ILE A 352 -22.83 10.30 -22.68
C ILE A 352 -22.62 11.80 -22.46
N PHE A 353 -21.42 12.25 -22.07
CA PHE A 353 -21.13 13.68 -21.93
C PHE A 353 -21.31 14.45 -23.24
N CYS A 354 -20.92 13.90 -24.39
CA CYS A 354 -21.15 14.53 -25.69
C CYS A 354 -22.65 14.71 -25.99
N SER A 355 -23.50 13.73 -25.67
CA SER A 355 -24.96 13.85 -25.83
C SER A 355 -25.56 14.87 -24.86
N VAL A 356 -25.22 14.79 -23.58
CA VAL A 356 -25.72 15.70 -22.55
C VAL A 356 -25.33 17.16 -22.82
N ARG A 357 -24.19 17.40 -23.49
CA ARG A 357 -23.76 18.72 -23.97
C ARG A 357 -24.43 19.19 -25.27
N GLY A 358 -25.33 18.39 -25.84
CA GLY A 358 -26.04 18.68 -27.08
C GLY A 358 -25.08 18.94 -28.25
N VAL A 359 -23.94 18.24 -28.30
CA VAL A 359 -22.99 18.40 -29.41
C VAL A 359 -23.65 17.97 -30.73
N PHE A 360 -24.33 16.82 -30.73
CA PHE A 360 -25.03 16.31 -31.90
C PHE A 360 -26.19 17.20 -32.33
N ARG A 361 -26.99 17.71 -31.39
CA ARG A 361 -28.09 18.66 -31.68
C ARG A 361 -27.62 20.00 -32.23
N ARG A 362 -26.39 20.42 -31.89
CA ARG A 362 -25.78 21.61 -32.51
C ARG A 362 -25.29 21.36 -33.93
N LEU A 363 -24.88 20.14 -34.24
CA LEU A 363 -24.46 19.74 -35.59
C LEU A 363 -25.67 19.46 -36.50
N VAL A 364 -26.71 18.82 -35.96
CA VAL A 364 -27.95 18.48 -36.67
C VAL A 364 -29.14 18.92 -35.80
N PRO A 365 -29.69 20.13 -36.04
CA PRO A 365 -30.73 20.75 -35.20
C PRO A 365 -32.00 19.92 -35.01
N ASP A 366 -32.42 19.14 -36.02
CA ASP A 366 -33.69 18.40 -36.02
C ASP A 366 -33.54 16.89 -35.81
N LEU A 367 -32.42 16.44 -35.24
CA LEU A 367 -32.16 15.02 -35.03
C LEU A 367 -33.12 14.43 -33.97
N PRO A 368 -33.92 13.39 -34.28
CA PRO A 368 -34.75 12.72 -33.28
C PRO A 368 -33.92 12.08 -32.17
N PHE A 369 -34.43 12.09 -30.93
CA PHE A 369 -33.71 11.55 -29.76
C PHE A 369 -33.32 10.07 -29.91
N ALA A 370 -34.18 9.26 -30.53
CA ALA A 370 -33.87 7.85 -30.79
C ALA A 370 -32.68 7.67 -31.75
N VAL A 371 -32.58 8.53 -32.77
CA VAL A 371 -31.47 8.52 -33.73
C VAL A 371 -30.19 9.03 -33.06
N GLU A 372 -30.29 10.06 -32.20
CA GLU A 372 -29.16 10.55 -31.39
C GLU A 372 -28.54 9.41 -30.55
N ILE A 373 -29.36 8.65 -29.82
CA ILE A 373 -28.88 7.51 -29.02
C ILE A 373 -28.28 6.43 -29.92
N PHE A 374 -28.92 6.09 -31.04
CA PHE A 374 -28.41 5.07 -31.94
C PHE A 374 -27.01 5.44 -32.49
N VAL A 375 -26.85 6.68 -32.96
CA VAL A 375 -25.55 7.21 -33.43
C VAL A 375 -24.50 7.15 -32.32
N LEU A 376 -24.88 7.50 -31.08
CA LEU A 376 -23.99 7.42 -29.92
C LEU A 376 -23.51 6.00 -29.64
N VAL A 377 -24.42 5.03 -29.63
CA VAL A 377 -24.08 3.61 -29.42
C VAL A 377 -23.20 3.09 -30.56
N CYS A 378 -23.45 3.50 -31.81
CA CYS A 378 -22.59 3.16 -32.94
C CYS A 378 -21.17 3.73 -32.77
N ILE A 379 -21.05 5.01 -32.42
CA ILE A 379 -19.75 5.65 -32.16
C ILE A 379 -19.02 4.93 -31.02
N GLU A 380 -19.72 4.62 -29.92
CA GLU A 380 -19.19 3.88 -28.79
C GLU A 380 -18.61 2.52 -29.22
N HIS A 381 -19.36 1.71 -29.98
CA HIS A 381 -18.91 0.40 -30.45
C HIS A 381 -17.73 0.52 -31.43
N LEU A 382 -17.71 1.52 -32.30
CA LEU A 382 -16.60 1.79 -33.21
C LEU A 382 -15.32 2.14 -32.44
N LEU A 383 -15.42 2.96 -31.38
CA LEU A 383 -14.29 3.31 -30.53
C LEU A 383 -13.77 2.10 -29.74
N ILE A 384 -14.67 1.27 -29.18
CA ILE A 384 -14.28 0.04 -28.48
C ILE A 384 -13.59 -0.93 -29.45
N LEU A 385 -14.12 -1.10 -30.66
CA LEU A 385 -13.51 -1.92 -31.71
C LEU A 385 -12.14 -1.38 -32.10
N PHE A 386 -12.00 -0.07 -32.27
CA PHE A 386 -10.73 0.58 -32.58
C PHE A 386 -9.68 0.33 -31.49
N CYS A 387 -10.04 0.49 -30.22
CA CYS A 387 -9.15 0.16 -29.10
C CYS A 387 -8.73 -1.32 -29.11
N LYS A 388 -9.67 -2.23 -29.42
CA LYS A 388 -9.37 -3.67 -29.54
C LYS A 388 -8.41 -3.96 -30.70
N ILE A 389 -8.57 -3.28 -31.83
CA ILE A 389 -7.67 -3.39 -32.99
C ILE A 389 -6.27 -2.92 -32.61
N ILE A 390 -6.13 -1.73 -32.00
CA ILE A 390 -4.81 -1.24 -31.54
C ILE A 390 -4.16 -2.27 -30.62
N ARG A 391 -4.90 -2.78 -29.64
CA ARG A 391 -4.39 -3.78 -28.70
C ARG A 391 -3.93 -5.06 -29.40
N SER A 392 -4.64 -5.53 -30.43
CA SER A 392 -4.23 -6.73 -31.17
C SER A 392 -2.99 -6.51 -32.04
N ASN A 393 -2.74 -5.27 -32.47
CA ASN A 393 -1.57 -4.93 -33.29
C ASN A 393 -0.31 -4.69 -32.45
N VAL A 394 -0.45 -4.32 -31.17
CA VAL A 394 0.69 -4.11 -30.27
C VAL A 394 1.06 -5.43 -29.59
N GLU A 395 2.19 -6.01 -29.99
CA GLU A 395 2.74 -7.19 -29.34
C GLU A 395 3.12 -6.90 -27.88
N GLN A 396 2.58 -7.65 -26.93
CA GLN A 396 2.78 -7.42 -25.48
C GLN A 396 4.21 -7.69 -24.99
N VAL A 397 4.95 -8.52 -25.70
CA VAL A 397 6.33 -8.90 -25.34
C VAL A 397 7.23 -8.53 -26.51
N PRO A 398 8.23 -7.65 -26.33
CA PRO A 398 9.15 -7.29 -27.40
C PRO A 398 9.85 -8.50 -28.03
N TYR A 399 10.17 -8.40 -29.32
CA TYR A 399 10.77 -9.49 -30.10
C TYR A 399 12.00 -10.10 -29.42
N TRP A 400 12.95 -9.27 -28.96
CA TRP A 400 14.18 -9.72 -28.32
C TRP A 400 13.93 -10.54 -27.05
N VAL A 401 12.92 -10.17 -26.24
CA VAL A 401 12.52 -10.94 -25.06
C VAL A 401 11.91 -12.28 -25.45
N ARG A 402 11.09 -12.32 -26.51
CA ARG A 402 10.53 -13.59 -27.01
C ARG A 402 11.60 -14.54 -27.50
N VAL A 403 12.61 -14.04 -28.20
CA VAL A 403 13.75 -14.82 -28.67
C VAL A 403 14.53 -15.40 -27.49
N GLU A 404 14.86 -14.58 -26.48
CA GLU A 404 15.58 -15.07 -25.30
C GLU A 404 14.77 -16.09 -24.48
N LYS A 405 13.46 -15.85 -24.33
CA LYS A 405 12.57 -16.83 -23.69
C LYS A 405 12.53 -18.15 -24.48
N SER A 406 12.49 -18.08 -25.81
CA SER A 406 12.50 -19.25 -26.69
C SER A 406 13.82 -20.01 -26.62
N LYS A 407 14.97 -19.32 -26.59
CA LYS A 407 16.30 -19.92 -26.39
C LYS A 407 16.39 -20.63 -25.04
N MET A 408 15.91 -20.01 -23.96
CA MET A 408 15.86 -20.65 -22.64
C MET A 408 14.97 -21.90 -22.62
N GLU A 409 13.78 -21.83 -23.23
CA GLU A 409 12.89 -22.98 -23.35
C GLU A 409 13.49 -24.11 -24.17
N TYR A 410 14.19 -23.80 -25.27
CA TYR A 410 14.91 -24.76 -26.09
C TYR A 410 16.00 -25.49 -25.30
N ARG A 411 16.91 -24.74 -24.66
CA ARG A 411 17.99 -25.31 -23.82
C ARG A 411 17.43 -26.20 -22.71
N ARG A 412 16.30 -25.82 -22.12
CA ARG A 412 15.63 -26.62 -21.08
C ARG A 412 15.12 -27.96 -21.63
N ARG A 413 14.57 -27.97 -22.85
CA ARG A 413 14.13 -29.20 -23.51
C ARG A 413 15.31 -30.10 -23.86
N GLU A 414 16.42 -29.54 -24.33
CA GLU A 414 17.65 -30.32 -24.57
C GLU A 414 18.21 -30.93 -23.28
N ALA A 415 18.28 -30.15 -22.20
CA ALA A 415 18.72 -30.65 -20.90
C ALA A 415 17.84 -31.80 -20.39
N LEU A 416 16.52 -31.70 -20.58
CA LEU A 416 15.58 -32.77 -20.22
C LEU A 416 15.83 -34.04 -21.04
N LYS A 417 16.00 -33.92 -22.36
CA LYS A 417 16.31 -35.07 -23.23
C LYS A 417 17.60 -35.77 -22.80
N LYS A 418 18.61 -34.98 -22.42
CA LYS A 418 19.89 -35.52 -21.92
C LYS A 418 19.70 -36.29 -20.60
N LEU A 419 18.97 -35.71 -19.66
CA LEU A 419 18.60 -36.37 -18.40
C LEU A 419 17.82 -37.67 -18.61
N GLU A 420 16.88 -37.70 -19.57
CA GLU A 420 16.13 -38.90 -19.91
C GLU A 420 17.03 -39.99 -20.50
N CYS A 421 17.93 -39.66 -21.43
CA CYS A 421 18.91 -40.60 -21.97
C CYS A 421 19.84 -41.15 -20.88
N ASP A 422 20.40 -40.29 -20.03
CA ASP A 422 21.28 -40.69 -18.93
C ASP A 422 20.55 -41.62 -17.95
N THR A 423 19.27 -41.34 -17.66
CA THR A 423 18.43 -42.17 -16.77
C THR A 423 18.16 -43.55 -17.37
N LEU A 424 17.95 -43.64 -18.69
CA LEU A 424 17.75 -44.92 -19.38
C LEU A 424 19.05 -45.76 -19.36
N HIS A 425 20.19 -45.15 -19.67
CA HIS A 425 21.49 -45.83 -19.58
C HIS A 425 21.79 -46.35 -18.15
N LEU A 426 21.44 -45.58 -17.12
CA LEU A 426 21.58 -46.02 -15.72
C LEU A 426 20.66 -47.19 -15.35
N LYS A 427 19.49 -47.32 -15.99
CA LYS A 427 18.58 -48.47 -15.77
C LYS A 427 19.10 -49.72 -16.47
N GLU A 428 19.58 -49.59 -17.71
CA GLU A 428 20.19 -50.70 -18.45
C GLU A 428 21.44 -51.23 -17.74
N SER A 429 22.32 -50.33 -17.29
CA SER A 429 23.53 -50.70 -16.54
C SER A 429 23.21 -51.44 -15.24
N ARG A 430 22.14 -51.02 -14.53
CA ARG A 430 21.68 -51.70 -13.30
C ARG A 430 21.06 -53.08 -13.54
N CYS A 431 20.39 -53.28 -14.68
CA CYS A 431 19.85 -54.60 -15.03
C CYS A 431 20.97 -55.60 -15.34
N HIS A 432 22.05 -55.14 -15.99
CA HIS A 432 23.19 -55.99 -16.28
C HIS A 432 24.01 -56.38 -15.04
N THR A 433 24.09 -55.53 -14.01
CA THR A 433 24.78 -55.87 -12.74
C THR A 433 24.00 -56.80 -11.80
N HIS A 434 22.72 -57.09 -12.08
CA HIS A 434 21.88 -58.00 -11.27
C HIS A 434 21.66 -59.37 -11.92
N THR A 435 22.26 -59.62 -13.09
CA THR A 435 22.16 -60.88 -13.83
C THR A 435 23.44 -61.74 -13.80
N GLU A 436 24.46 -61.29 -13.08
CA GLU A 436 25.60 -62.09 -12.60
C GLU A 436 25.43 -62.33 -11.09
#